data_AF-A0AA95M3B0-F1
#
_entry.id   AF-A0AA95M3B0-F1
#
_cell.length_a   1.000
_cell.length_b   1.000
_cell.length_c   1.000
_cell.angle_alpha   90.00
_cell.angle_beta   90.00
_cell.angle_gamma   90.00
#
_symmetry.space_group_name_H-M   'P 1'
#
loop_
_entity.id
_entity.type
_entity.pdbx_description
1 polymer ?
#
loop_
_entity_poly.entity_id
_entity_poly.type
_entity_poly.pdbx_seq_one_letter_code
_entity_poly.pdbx_strand_id
1 'polypeptide(L)'
;MKKYYSRAIFAVVILAITCGCSKNNHQKVEREEVKETMNPSVYVDPAIDLTSKQTISIIIEFKSKPAKVAVIEAEAKGIPFTLEEAKKQVEDSHLMFQKELHEILDKNQIPYTVRHKYTTALNGVSMELPANEIKRLAESSSVISKISLNRKIKLDPPPSLPFE
;
A
#
# COMPACT_ATOMS: atom_id res chain seq x y z
N MET A 1 -48.06 -12.70 -23.55
CA MET A 1 -49.41 -12.13 -23.55
C MET A 1 -49.50 -11.07 -22.44
N LYS A 2 -49.95 -9.85 -22.80
CA LYS A 2 -50.58 -8.75 -22.01
C LYS A 2 -49.87 -8.33 -20.69
N LYS A 3 -49.12 -7.22 -20.56
CA LYS A 3 -49.37 -5.75 -20.69
C LYS A 3 -50.45 -5.16 -19.76
N TYR A 4 -50.16 -3.92 -19.28
CA TYR A 4 -51.00 -2.78 -18.82
C TYR A 4 -51.11 -2.55 -17.29
N TYR A 5 -50.56 -1.48 -16.69
CA TYR A 5 -50.83 0.00 -16.73
C TYR A 5 -51.98 0.47 -15.81
N SER A 6 -51.69 1.47 -14.96
CA SER A 6 -52.63 2.49 -14.43
C SER A 6 -51.81 3.57 -13.67
N ARG A 7 -51.36 4.70 -14.25
CA ARG A 7 -52.02 6.01 -14.55
C ARG A 7 -53.01 6.47 -13.47
N ALA A 8 -52.57 7.36 -12.57
CA ALA A 8 -52.90 8.81 -12.51
C ALA A 8 -54.33 9.08 -11.92
N ILE A 9 -54.67 10.10 -11.14
CA ILE A 9 -54.56 11.58 -11.29
C ILE A 9 -55.08 12.20 -9.95
N PHE A 10 -54.72 13.46 -9.69
CA PHE A 10 -55.42 14.54 -8.96
C PHE A 10 -54.72 14.99 -7.67
N ALA A 11 -54.53 16.27 -7.35
CA ALA A 11 -54.59 17.57 -8.02
C ALA A 11 -54.52 18.58 -6.86
N VAL A 12 -53.80 19.71 -7.04
CA VAL A 12 -54.03 21.01 -6.37
C VAL A 12 -53.78 20.99 -4.85
N VAL A 13 -52.81 21.73 -4.31
CA VAL A 13 -52.98 23.14 -3.96
C VAL A 13 -51.67 23.89 -4.20
N ILE A 14 -51.71 24.80 -5.17
CA ILE A 14 -50.86 25.97 -5.21
C ILE A 14 -51.35 26.90 -4.10
N LEU A 15 -50.50 27.19 -3.10
CA LEU A 15 -50.62 28.44 -2.35
C LEU A 15 -49.35 29.24 -2.59
N ALA A 16 -49.53 30.31 -3.37
CA ALA A 16 -48.55 31.36 -3.55
C ALA A 16 -48.31 32.05 -2.19
N ILE A 17 -47.06 32.05 -1.74
CA ILE A 17 -46.55 33.11 -0.86
C ILE A 17 -45.45 33.81 -1.64
N THR A 18 -45.86 34.85 -2.36
CA THR A 18 -44.98 35.93 -2.80
C THR A 18 -44.57 36.72 -1.57
N CYS A 19 -43.28 36.70 -1.23
CA CYS A 19 -42.64 37.79 -0.50
C CYS A 19 -41.22 37.96 -1.01
N GLY A 20 -40.85 39.20 -1.30
CA GLY A 20 -39.74 39.57 -2.17
C GLY A 20 -38.34 39.46 -1.57
N CYS A 21 -37.39 39.54 -2.52
CA CYS A 21 -36.02 40.02 -2.41
C CYS A 21 -35.00 39.11 -1.68
N SER A 22 -34.11 38.48 -2.43
CA SER A 22 -32.75 39.02 -2.65
C SER A 22 -31.97 38.12 -3.61
N LYS A 23 -31.27 38.72 -4.56
CA LYS A 23 -30.36 38.03 -5.47
C LYS A 23 -29.26 37.36 -4.65
N ASN A 24 -29.01 36.08 -4.89
CA ASN A 24 -27.69 35.44 -4.80
C ASN A 24 -27.75 34.11 -5.57
N ASN A 25 -27.16 34.09 -6.76
CA ASN A 25 -26.92 32.86 -7.51
C ASN A 25 -25.91 32.01 -6.75
N HIS A 26 -26.38 31.06 -5.93
CA HIS A 26 -25.54 29.98 -5.44
C HIS A 26 -25.60 28.84 -6.44
N GLN A 27 -24.61 28.80 -7.34
CA GLN A 27 -24.33 27.61 -8.13
C GLN A 27 -24.01 26.48 -7.16
N LYS A 28 -24.91 25.51 -7.07
CA LYS A 28 -24.68 24.25 -6.36
C LYS A 28 -23.61 23.50 -7.16
N VAL A 29 -22.35 23.65 -6.74
CA VAL A 29 -21.25 22.83 -7.24
C VAL A 29 -21.48 21.43 -6.72
N GLU A 30 -21.94 20.56 -7.62
CA GLU A 30 -21.86 19.12 -7.46
C GLU A 30 -20.37 18.78 -7.37
N ARG A 31 -19.90 18.48 -6.15
CA ARG A 31 -18.57 17.87 -5.99
C ARG A 31 -18.72 16.44 -6.45
N GLU A 32 -18.27 16.16 -7.67
CA GLU A 32 -17.87 14.82 -8.02
C GLU A 32 -16.80 14.40 -7.01
N GLU A 33 -17.16 13.48 -6.12
CA GLU A 33 -16.20 12.75 -5.32
C GLU A 33 -15.43 11.88 -6.31
N VAL A 34 -14.32 12.43 -6.82
CA VAL A 34 -13.32 11.64 -7.53
C VAL A 34 -12.83 10.61 -6.51
N LYS A 35 -13.40 9.40 -6.58
CA LYS A 35 -12.78 8.21 -6.00
C LYS A 35 -11.49 8.00 -6.76
N GLU A 36 -10.47 8.71 -6.33
CA GLU A 36 -9.10 8.42 -6.69
C GLU A 36 -8.81 7.05 -6.09
N THR A 37 -8.88 6.01 -6.92
CA THR A 37 -8.29 4.71 -6.61
C THR A 37 -6.78 4.90 -6.56
N MET A 38 -6.29 5.59 -5.53
CA MET A 38 -4.88 5.65 -5.21
C MET A 38 -4.47 4.25 -4.73
N ASN A 39 -3.99 3.42 -5.65
CA ASN A 39 -3.07 2.36 -5.25
C ASN A 39 -1.93 3.06 -4.52
N PRO A 40 -1.67 2.78 -3.23
CA PRO A 40 -0.58 3.45 -2.53
C PRO A 40 0.71 3.16 -3.29
N SER A 41 1.32 4.21 -3.84
CA SER A 41 2.56 4.13 -4.58
C SER A 41 3.65 3.56 -3.67
N VAL A 42 4.36 2.53 -4.13
CA VAL A 42 5.54 2.00 -3.42
C VAL A 42 6.54 3.12 -3.20
N TYR A 43 7.00 3.31 -1.96
CA TYR A 43 8.09 4.24 -1.68
C TYR A 43 9.42 3.61 -2.10
N VAL A 44 10.24 4.34 -2.84
CA VAL A 44 11.61 3.94 -3.21
C VAL A 44 12.59 4.96 -2.62
N ASP A 45 13.62 4.48 -1.92
CA ASP A 45 14.68 5.33 -1.36
C ASP A 45 15.31 6.20 -2.47
N PRO A 46 15.22 7.54 -2.38
CA PRO A 46 15.71 8.44 -3.42
C PRO A 46 17.23 8.40 -3.60
N ALA A 47 17.97 7.78 -2.69
CA ALA A 47 19.39 7.52 -2.85
C ALA A 47 19.71 6.40 -3.85
N ILE A 48 18.71 5.65 -4.33
CA ILE A 48 18.88 4.60 -5.34
C ILE A 48 18.92 5.25 -6.73
N ASP A 49 20.02 5.05 -7.45
CA ASP A 49 20.10 5.39 -8.87
C ASP A 49 19.37 4.33 -9.72
N LEU A 50 18.11 4.62 -10.06
CA LEU A 50 17.24 3.76 -10.88
C LEU A 50 17.66 3.69 -12.37
N THR A 51 18.74 4.35 -12.78
CA THR A 51 19.28 4.24 -14.14
C THR A 51 20.45 3.27 -14.23
N SER A 52 21.06 2.92 -13.09
CA SER A 52 22.25 2.07 -13.02
C SER A 52 21.91 0.61 -13.30
N LYS A 53 22.77 -0.06 -14.09
CA LYS A 53 22.72 -1.52 -14.30
C LYS A 53 23.45 -2.30 -13.20
N GLN A 54 24.03 -1.61 -12.21
CA GLN A 54 24.73 -2.25 -11.12
C GLN A 54 23.74 -3.06 -10.26
N THR A 55 24.10 -4.30 -9.95
CA THR A 55 23.41 -5.09 -8.93
C THR A 55 23.69 -4.49 -7.56
N ILE A 56 22.63 -4.05 -6.88
CA ILE A 56 22.70 -3.46 -5.55
C ILE A 56 21.94 -4.32 -4.54
N SER A 57 22.30 -4.19 -3.26
CA SER A 57 21.59 -4.85 -2.16
C SER A 57 20.51 -3.92 -1.61
N ILE A 58 19.28 -4.42 -1.55
CA ILE A 58 18.09 -3.68 -1.09
C ILE A 58 17.36 -4.45 0.00
N ILE A 59 16.58 -3.71 0.79
CA ILE A 59 15.59 -4.22 1.73
C ILE A 59 14.22 -3.80 1.20
N ILE A 60 13.32 -4.77 1.10
CA ILE A 60 11.93 -4.58 0.67
C ILE A 60 11.04 -4.85 1.88
N GLU A 61 10.19 -3.89 2.22
CA GLU A 61 9.16 -4.01 3.23
C GLU A 61 7.82 -4.31 2.55
N PHE A 62 7.03 -5.19 3.16
CA PHE A 62 5.70 -5.53 2.70
C PHE A 62 4.63 -4.65 3.35
N LYS A 63 3.45 -4.57 2.73
CA LYS A 63 2.28 -3.86 3.26
C LYS A 63 1.74 -4.50 4.54
N SER A 64 1.80 -5.83 4.64
CA SER A 64 1.39 -6.56 5.85
C SER A 64 2.44 -6.43 6.93
N LYS A 65 2.01 -6.18 8.17
CA LYS A 65 2.88 -6.02 9.33
C LYS A 65 3.30 -7.37 9.91
N PRO A 66 4.37 -7.42 10.72
CA PRO A 66 4.66 -8.60 11.53
C PRO A 66 3.46 -9.00 12.39
N ALA A 67 3.23 -10.30 12.52
CA ALA A 67 1.98 -10.83 13.08
C ALA A 67 1.63 -10.24 14.46
N LYS A 68 2.61 -10.17 15.38
CA LYS A 68 2.41 -9.60 16.73
C LYS A 68 2.02 -8.12 16.69
N VAL A 69 2.63 -7.35 15.79
CA VAL A 69 2.32 -5.93 15.62
C VAL A 69 0.91 -5.75 15.06
N ALA A 70 0.54 -6.56 14.08
CA ALA A 70 -0.78 -6.52 13.47
C ALA A 70 -1.91 -6.82 14.47
N VAL A 71 -1.72 -7.81 15.35
CA VAL A 71 -2.67 -8.14 16.43
C VAL A 71 -2.83 -6.97 17.40
N ILE A 72 -1.72 -6.41 17.91
CA ILE A 72 -1.76 -5.28 18.84
C ILE A 72 -2.48 -4.07 18.22
N GLU A 73 -2.22 -3.78 16.95
CA GLU A 73 -2.90 -2.69 16.24
C GLU A 73 -4.38 -2.94 15.99
N ALA A 74 -4.78 -4.20 15.76
CA ALA A 74 -6.18 -4.57 15.60
C ALA A 74 -6.93 -4.48 16.94
N GLU A 75 -6.34 -4.98 18.02
CA GLU A 75 -6.85 -4.87 19.38
C GLU A 75 -7.06 -3.40 19.78
N ALA A 76 -6.08 -2.53 19.50
CA ALA A 76 -6.20 -1.09 19.74
C ALA A 76 -7.35 -0.43 18.95
N LYS A 77 -7.78 -1.04 17.85
CA LYS A 77 -8.92 -0.60 17.01
C LYS A 77 -10.22 -1.32 17.35
N GLY A 78 -10.22 -2.25 18.31
CA GLY A 78 -11.37 -3.09 18.64
C GLY A 78 -11.75 -4.10 17.55
N ILE A 79 -10.80 -4.45 16.67
CA ILE A 79 -11.01 -5.41 15.58
C ILE A 79 -10.55 -6.79 16.06
N PRO A 80 -11.40 -7.83 16.03
CA PRO A 80 -10.97 -9.18 16.36
C PRO A 80 -9.99 -9.66 15.29
N PHE A 81 -8.76 -9.98 15.70
CA PHE A 81 -7.73 -10.50 14.80
C PHE A 81 -6.77 -11.38 15.57
N THR A 82 -6.76 -12.67 15.25
CA THR A 82 -5.96 -13.66 15.99
C THR A 82 -4.51 -13.68 15.52
N LEU A 83 -3.63 -14.17 16.39
CA LEU A 83 -2.22 -14.36 16.04
C LEU A 83 -2.04 -15.34 14.87
N GLU A 84 -2.88 -16.37 14.75
CA GLU A 84 -2.80 -17.33 13.66
C GLU A 84 -3.23 -16.73 12.32
N GLU A 85 -4.29 -15.92 12.29
CA GLU A 85 -4.67 -15.16 11.08
C GLU A 85 -3.56 -14.18 10.68
N ALA A 86 -2.97 -13.49 11.65
CA ALA A 86 -1.87 -12.55 11.41
C ALA A 86 -0.61 -13.24 10.86
N LYS A 87 -0.25 -14.42 11.40
CA LYS A 87 0.85 -15.25 10.87
C LYS A 87 0.56 -15.70 9.45
N LYS A 88 -0.66 -16.15 9.18
CA LYS A 88 -1.09 -16.55 7.84
C LYS A 88 -0.97 -15.38 6.85
N GLN A 89 -1.33 -14.16 7.26
CA GLN A 89 -1.18 -12.98 6.39
C GLN A 89 0.29 -12.67 6.07
N VAL A 90 1.20 -12.89 7.02
CA VAL A 90 2.65 -12.81 6.77
C VAL A 90 3.06 -13.87 5.75
N GLU A 91 2.70 -15.14 5.96
CA GLU A 91 3.04 -16.23 5.03
C GLU A 91 2.49 -15.99 3.62
N ASP A 92 1.22 -15.62 3.51
CA ASP A 92 0.55 -15.31 2.24
C ASP A 92 1.26 -14.17 1.51
N SER A 93 1.75 -13.14 2.22
CA SER A 93 2.50 -12.05 1.62
C SER A 93 3.85 -12.50 1.03
N HIS A 94 4.56 -13.41 1.69
CA HIS A 94 5.80 -13.99 1.17
C HIS A 94 5.55 -14.90 -0.04
N LEU A 95 4.49 -15.71 0.00
CA LEU A 95 4.10 -16.57 -1.13
C LEU A 95 3.68 -15.74 -2.35
N MET A 96 2.92 -14.66 -2.13
CA MET A 96 2.53 -13.74 -3.19
C MET A 96 3.75 -13.02 -3.78
N PHE A 97 4.64 -12.50 -2.93
CA PHE A 97 5.87 -11.87 -3.38
C PHE A 97 6.72 -12.81 -4.25
N GLN A 98 6.86 -14.07 -3.86
CA GLN A 98 7.58 -15.06 -4.66
C GLN A 98 6.94 -15.29 -6.04
N LYS A 99 5.61 -15.33 -6.12
CA LYS A 99 4.90 -15.43 -7.41
C LYS A 99 5.12 -14.17 -8.25
N GLU A 100 5.06 -13.00 -7.64
CA GLU A 100 5.32 -11.73 -8.34
C GLU A 100 6.75 -11.63 -8.85
N LEU A 101 7.76 -12.08 -8.09
CA LEU A 101 9.14 -12.17 -8.59
C LEU A 101 9.25 -13.07 -9.83
N HIS A 102 8.53 -14.19 -9.85
CA HIS A 102 8.50 -15.07 -11.02
C HIS A 102 7.91 -14.36 -12.25
N GLU A 103 6.75 -13.73 -12.09
CA GLU A 103 6.05 -13.04 -13.17
C GLU A 103 6.80 -11.79 -13.68
N ILE A 104 7.38 -11.02 -12.76
CA ILE A 104 7.99 -9.71 -13.05
C ILE A 104 9.46 -9.87 -13.48
N LEU A 105 10.21 -10.80 -12.89
CA LEU A 105 11.67 -10.90 -13.07
C LEU A 105 12.09 -12.18 -13.80
N ASP A 106 11.66 -13.37 -13.34
CA ASP A 106 12.11 -14.65 -13.93
C ASP A 106 11.71 -14.75 -15.41
N LYS A 107 10.45 -14.45 -15.74
CA LYS A 107 9.96 -14.47 -17.13
C LYS A 107 10.70 -13.48 -18.05
N ASN A 108 11.19 -12.38 -17.47
CA ASN A 108 11.99 -11.38 -18.17
C ASN A 108 13.50 -11.68 -18.11
N GLN A 109 13.91 -12.83 -17.57
CA GLN A 109 15.31 -13.27 -17.44
C GLN A 109 16.18 -12.27 -16.67
N ILE A 110 15.58 -11.56 -15.72
CA ILE A 110 16.28 -10.58 -14.87
C ILE A 110 16.91 -11.35 -13.69
N PRO A 111 18.25 -11.32 -13.53
CA PRO A 111 18.88 -11.98 -12.41
C PRO A 111 18.60 -11.24 -11.10
N TYR A 112 18.26 -11.98 -10.06
CA TYR A 112 18.15 -11.47 -8.69
C TYR A 112 18.52 -12.55 -7.68
N THR A 113 18.73 -12.17 -6.43
CA THR A 113 18.95 -13.14 -5.34
C THR A 113 18.28 -12.66 -4.07
N VAL A 114 17.32 -13.43 -3.55
CA VAL A 114 16.75 -13.20 -2.21
C VAL A 114 17.74 -13.72 -1.17
N ARG A 115 18.25 -12.82 -0.32
CA ARG A 115 19.27 -13.12 0.70
C ARG A 115 18.65 -13.52 2.04
N HIS A 116 17.55 -12.87 2.43
CA HIS A 116 16.91 -13.12 3.71
C HIS A 116 15.41 -12.81 3.67
N LYS A 117 14.64 -13.52 4.50
CA LYS A 117 13.22 -13.27 4.74
C LYS A 117 13.03 -12.74 6.15
N TYR A 118 12.30 -11.63 6.29
CA TYR A 118 11.97 -11.02 7.57
C TYR A 118 10.49 -11.25 7.90
N THR A 119 10.20 -11.62 9.15
CA THR A 119 8.82 -11.89 9.62
C THR A 119 8.51 -11.34 11.02
N THR A 120 9.49 -10.77 11.72
CA THR A 120 9.42 -10.48 13.17
C THR A 120 9.42 -8.98 13.49
N ALA A 121 10.57 -8.30 13.35
CA ALA A 121 10.66 -6.84 13.54
C ALA A 121 10.24 -6.07 12.28
N LEU A 122 10.33 -6.73 11.13
CA LEU A 122 9.95 -6.29 9.80
C LEU A 122 9.26 -7.47 9.12
N ASN A 123 8.30 -7.20 8.25
CA ASN A 123 7.83 -8.18 7.28
C ASN A 123 8.30 -7.79 5.88
N GLY A 124 9.08 -8.65 5.24
CA GLY A 124 9.72 -8.29 3.97
C GLY A 124 10.90 -9.19 3.63
N VAL A 125 11.77 -8.74 2.72
CA VAL A 125 12.98 -9.47 2.32
C VAL A 125 14.18 -8.55 2.17
N SER A 126 15.39 -9.12 2.21
CA SER A 126 16.55 -8.50 1.56
C SER A 126 16.90 -9.25 0.30
N MET A 127 17.28 -8.52 -0.74
CA MET A 127 17.64 -9.11 -2.01
C MET A 127 18.67 -8.27 -2.77
N GLU A 128 19.25 -8.88 -3.78
CA GLU A 128 20.10 -8.23 -4.76
C GLU A 128 19.38 -8.16 -6.10
N LEU A 129 19.38 -6.98 -6.72
CA LEU A 129 18.69 -6.69 -7.97
C LEU A 129 19.43 -5.58 -8.73
N PRO A 130 19.53 -5.63 -10.08
CA PRO A 130 19.98 -4.49 -10.87
C PRO A 130 19.13 -3.24 -10.59
N ALA A 131 19.75 -2.11 -10.33
CA ALA A 131 19.04 -0.92 -9.86
C ALA A 131 17.98 -0.42 -10.86
N ASN A 132 18.24 -0.56 -12.16
CA ASN A 132 17.32 -0.22 -13.23
C ASN A 132 16.04 -1.08 -13.28
N GLU A 133 16.01 -2.23 -12.61
CA GLU A 133 14.82 -3.11 -12.54
C GLU A 133 13.95 -2.83 -11.31
N ILE A 134 14.40 -2.00 -10.37
CA ILE A 134 13.65 -1.66 -9.16
C ILE A 134 12.34 -0.95 -9.49
N LYS A 135 12.34 -0.07 -10.51
CA LYS A 135 11.13 0.62 -10.95
C LYS A 135 10.04 -0.36 -11.41
N ARG A 136 10.43 -1.35 -12.24
CA ARG A 136 9.53 -2.41 -12.71
C ARG A 136 8.91 -3.17 -11.54
N LEU A 137 9.73 -3.56 -10.57
CA LEU A 137 9.28 -4.28 -9.38
C LEU A 137 8.34 -3.43 -8.51
N ALA A 138 8.67 -2.15 -8.29
CA ALA A 138 7.89 -1.22 -7.48
C ALA A 138 6.52 -0.90 -8.10
N GLU A 139 6.43 -0.78 -9.43
CA GLU A 139 5.17 -0.45 -10.12
C GLU A 139 4.25 -1.67 -10.29
N SER A 140 4.81 -2.88 -10.31
CA SER A 140 4.05 -4.10 -10.64
C SER A 140 3.66 -4.93 -9.42
N SER A 141 4.38 -4.80 -8.30
CA SER A 141 4.12 -5.61 -7.11
C SER A 141 2.93 -5.10 -6.29
N SER A 142 2.05 -6.01 -5.89
CA SER A 142 0.91 -5.67 -5.03
C SER A 142 1.25 -5.68 -3.54
N VAL A 143 2.32 -6.36 -3.13
CA VAL A 143 2.65 -6.60 -1.72
C VAL A 143 3.69 -5.65 -1.15
N ILE A 144 4.50 -5.00 -1.99
CA ILE A 144 5.55 -4.09 -1.54
C ILE A 144 4.94 -2.79 -1.01
N SER A 145 5.44 -2.31 0.12
CA SER A 145 5.18 -0.97 0.64
C SER A 145 6.37 -0.04 0.40
N LYS A 146 7.59 -0.53 0.61
CA LYS A 146 8.81 0.27 0.60
C LYS A 146 10.02 -0.50 0.08
N ILE A 147 10.90 0.16 -0.65
CA ILE A 147 12.21 -0.34 -1.10
C ILE A 147 13.30 0.61 -0.61
N SER A 148 14.31 0.09 0.08
CA SER A 148 15.42 0.87 0.65
C SER A 148 16.77 0.23 0.36
N LEU A 149 17.85 1.02 0.36
CA LEU A 149 19.21 0.45 0.27
C LEU A 149 19.55 -0.37 1.53
N ASN A 150 20.17 -1.53 1.33
CA ASN A 150 20.76 -2.31 2.41
C ASN A 150 22.13 -1.73 2.80
N ARG A 151 22.12 -0.73 3.69
CA ARG A 151 23.33 0.01 4.10
C ARG A 151 24.10 -0.73 5.18
N LYS A 152 25.42 -0.71 5.07
CA LYS A 152 26.32 -1.09 6.17
C LYS A 152 26.57 0.15 7.04
N ILE A 153 26.20 0.06 8.31
CA ILE A 153 26.44 1.13 9.29
C ILE A 153 27.64 0.72 10.15
N LYS A 154 28.58 1.65 10.35
CA LYS A 154 29.65 1.51 11.34
C LYS A 154 29.22 2.24 12.61
N LEU A 155 29.31 1.55 13.74
CA LEU A 155 29.08 2.16 15.06
C LEU A 155 30.43 2.56 15.64
N ASP A 156 30.47 3.73 16.25
CA ASP A 156 31.62 4.11 17.07
C ASP A 156 31.59 3.27 18.36
N PRO A 157 32.75 2.74 18.81
CA PRO A 157 32.80 1.99 20.06
C PRO A 157 32.42 2.91 21.23
N PRO A 158 31.75 2.38 22.28
CA PRO A 158 31.50 3.15 23.47
C PRO A 158 32.82 3.59 24.11
N PRO A 159 32.87 4.76 24.76
CA PRO A 159 34.07 5.21 25.46
C PRO A 159 34.48 4.16 26.50
N SER A 160 35.78 3.85 26.57
CA SER A 160 36.31 2.94 27.59
C SER A 160 36.16 3.60 28.96
N LEU A 161 35.31 3.05 29.82
CA LEU A 161 35.28 3.43 31.23
C LEU A 161 36.55 2.87 31.89
N PRO A 162 37.31 3.67 32.68
CA PRO A 162 38.42 3.13 33.45
C PRO A 162 37.88 2.06 34.40
N PHE A 163 38.53 0.89 34.41
CA PHE A 163 38.24 -0.16 35.39
C PHE A 163 38.56 0.40 36.79
N GLU A 164 37.57 0.47 37.67
CA GLU A 164 37.73 0.72 39.11
C GLU A 164 38.18 -0.55 39.84
#